data_AF-A0A358GKQ3-F1
#
_entry.id   AF-A0A358GKQ3-F1
#
_cell.length_a   1.000
_cell.length_b   1.000
_cell.length_c   1.000
_cell.angle_alpha   90.00
_cell.angle_beta   90.00
_cell.angle_gamma   90.00
#
_symmetry.space_group_name_H-M   'P 1'
#
loop_
_entity.id
_entity.type
_entity.pdbx_description
1 polymer ?
#
loop_
_entity_poly.entity_id
_entity_poly.type
_entity_poly.pdbx_seq_one_letter_code
_entity_poly.pdbx_strand_id
1 'polypeptide(L)'
;MYTNIIQKHLSQGDIEGAMKQVATIGQKKDTSQLSSLIDLLKSTENKVLRNEIAIALSDIGDDRAVEPLIEVITDPKTSGSRGTLLYALENLNYIVHIENIIPFIGDSSLEVSAQSFMLLEQTMDRLSDSQNLRCQQLIETLISNNQSKLLEVALDMLKKWRESAVGTIGTR
;
A
#
# COMPACT_ATOMS: atom_id res chain seq x y z
N MET A 1 24.66 9.25 -12.06
CA MET A 1 23.68 8.54 -11.20
C MET A 1 22.36 9.28 -11.33
N TYR A 2 21.24 8.55 -11.53
CA TYR A 2 19.92 9.16 -11.79
C TYR A 2 19.50 10.15 -10.70
N THR A 3 19.91 9.91 -9.44
CA THR A 3 19.65 10.79 -8.30
C THR A 3 20.11 12.24 -8.54
N ASN A 4 21.27 12.46 -9.17
CA ASN A 4 21.76 13.82 -9.46
C ASN A 4 20.91 14.54 -10.52
N ILE A 5 20.32 13.78 -11.45
CA ILE A 5 19.48 14.32 -12.52
C ILE A 5 18.11 14.71 -11.95
N ILE A 6 17.52 13.84 -11.12
CA ILE A 6 16.26 14.13 -10.42
C ILE A 6 16.41 15.40 -9.58
N GLN A 7 17.44 15.47 -8.72
CA GLN A 7 17.65 16.65 -7.86
C GLN A 7 17.87 17.94 -8.67
N LYS A 8 18.55 17.85 -9.82
CA LYS A 8 18.68 18.98 -10.74
C LYS A 8 17.32 19.46 -11.25
N HIS A 9 16.47 18.56 -11.73
CA HIS A 9 15.11 18.91 -12.17
C HIS A 9 14.30 19.56 -11.04
N LEU A 10 14.35 18.98 -9.84
CA LEU A 10 13.65 19.52 -8.66
C LEU A 10 14.13 20.92 -8.27
N SER A 11 15.45 21.17 -8.31
CA SER A 11 16.03 22.50 -8.03
C SER A 11 15.61 23.58 -9.04
N GLN A 12 15.16 23.16 -10.22
CA GLN A 12 14.69 24.03 -11.30
C GLN A 12 13.15 24.16 -11.32
N GLY A 13 12.44 23.50 -10.39
CA GLY A 13 10.99 23.43 -10.38
C GLY A 13 10.39 22.54 -11.48
N ASP A 14 11.23 21.77 -12.18
CA ASP A 14 10.83 20.89 -13.28
C ASP A 14 10.34 19.53 -12.76
N ILE A 15 9.10 19.51 -12.25
CA ILE A 15 8.49 18.30 -11.70
C ILE A 15 8.29 17.24 -12.79
N GLU A 16 7.92 17.65 -14.01
CA GLU A 16 7.70 16.72 -15.12
C GLU A 16 9.00 16.00 -15.53
N GLY A 17 10.11 16.74 -15.61
CA GLY A 17 11.43 16.18 -15.86
C GLY A 17 11.86 15.21 -14.77
N ALA A 18 11.61 15.55 -13.50
CA ALA A 18 11.87 14.65 -12.37
C ALA A 18 11.04 13.35 -12.47
N MET A 19 9.73 13.46 -12.73
CA MET A 19 8.84 12.32 -12.91
C MET A 19 9.30 11.41 -14.05
N LYS A 20 9.71 11.96 -15.19
CA LYS A 20 10.21 11.17 -16.31
C LYS A 20 11.44 10.34 -15.95
N GLN A 21 12.33 10.88 -15.11
CA GLN A 21 13.48 10.13 -14.61
C GLN A 21 13.04 9.01 -13.66
N VAL A 22 12.13 9.29 -12.73
CA VAL A 22 11.56 8.29 -11.82
C VAL A 22 10.88 7.16 -12.59
N ALA A 23 10.02 7.47 -13.56
CA ALA A 23 9.39 6.51 -14.45
C ALA A 23 10.42 5.64 -15.18
N THR A 24 11.50 6.25 -15.68
CA THR A 24 12.58 5.52 -16.37
C THR A 24 13.28 4.53 -15.44
N ILE A 25 13.48 4.88 -14.16
CA ILE A 25 14.07 3.98 -13.16
C ILE A 25 13.14 2.80 -12.90
N GLY A 26 11.84 3.05 -12.71
CA GLY A 26 10.81 2.03 -12.51
C GLY A 26 10.73 1.04 -13.68
N GLN A 27 10.60 1.55 -14.91
CA GLN A 27 10.55 0.74 -16.13
C GLN A 27 11.78 -0.15 -16.33
N LYS A 28 12.95 0.33 -15.91
CA LYS A 28 14.20 -0.44 -15.97
C LYS A 28 14.35 -1.41 -14.80
N LYS A 29 13.47 -1.35 -13.80
CA LYS A 29 13.55 -2.08 -12.54
C LYS A 29 14.92 -1.92 -11.88
N ASP A 30 15.47 -0.71 -11.92
CA ASP A 30 16.83 -0.43 -11.45
C ASP A 30 16.87 -0.38 -9.92
N THR A 31 17.06 -1.56 -9.31
CA THR A 31 17.17 -1.75 -7.85
C THR A 31 18.33 -0.97 -7.22
N SER A 32 19.33 -0.53 -8.01
CA SER A 32 20.44 0.29 -7.48
C SER A 32 19.97 1.69 -7.04
N GLN A 33 18.81 2.14 -7.51
CA GLN A 33 18.22 3.44 -7.17
C GLN A 33 17.19 3.34 -6.03
N LEU A 34 16.94 2.15 -5.48
CA LEU A 34 15.88 1.90 -4.51
C LEU A 34 15.95 2.84 -3.29
N SER A 35 17.12 2.95 -2.67
CA SER A 35 17.32 3.83 -1.51
C SER A 35 17.02 5.28 -1.84
N SER A 36 17.51 5.76 -2.99
CA SER A 36 17.28 7.13 -3.44
C SER A 36 15.81 7.43 -3.71
N LEU A 37 15.06 6.45 -4.26
CA LEU A 37 13.61 6.59 -4.46
C LEU A 37 12.84 6.57 -3.14
N ILE A 38 13.21 5.71 -2.19
CA ILE A 38 12.62 5.69 -0.84
C ILE A 38 12.82 7.04 -0.14
N ASP A 39 14.04 7.58 -0.17
CA ASP A 39 14.34 8.89 0.42
C ASP A 39 13.50 10.00 -0.22
N LEU A 40 13.35 9.95 -1.55
CA LEU A 40 12.54 10.91 -2.29
C LEU A 40 11.03 10.77 -1.99
N LEU A 41 10.52 9.54 -1.86
CA LEU A 41 9.12 9.26 -1.49
C LEU A 41 8.76 9.91 -0.14
N LYS A 42 9.64 9.76 0.85
CA LYS A 42 9.43 10.29 2.20
C LYS A 42 9.54 11.81 2.25
N SER A 43 10.49 12.39 1.51
CA SER A 43 10.84 13.82 1.56
C SER A 43 10.04 14.73 0.61
N THR A 44 9.47 14.20 -0.47
CA THR A 44 8.72 15.04 -1.42
C THR A 44 7.42 15.56 -0.80
N GLU A 45 7.10 16.82 -1.07
CA GLU A 45 5.81 17.45 -0.76
C GLU A 45 4.87 17.49 -1.96
N ASN A 46 5.37 17.15 -3.16
CA ASN A 46 4.57 17.11 -4.38
C ASN A 46 3.83 15.77 -4.47
N LYS A 47 2.51 15.80 -4.37
CA LYS A 47 1.65 14.60 -4.42
C LYS A 47 1.76 13.82 -5.73
N VAL A 48 1.88 14.51 -6.86
CA VAL A 48 1.99 13.88 -8.18
C VAL A 48 3.32 13.15 -8.32
N LEU A 49 4.41 13.78 -7.90
CA LEU A 49 5.72 13.13 -7.87
C LEU A 49 5.77 11.96 -6.88
N ARG A 50 5.11 12.09 -5.71
CA ARG A 50 4.99 11.00 -4.73
C ARG A 50 4.34 9.75 -5.35
N ASN A 51 3.26 9.95 -6.12
CA ASN A 51 2.57 8.88 -6.84
C ASN A 51 3.50 8.20 -7.86
N GLU A 52 4.22 8.99 -8.67
CA GLU A 52 5.16 8.45 -9.66
C GLU A 52 6.27 7.61 -8.99
N ILE A 53 6.77 8.05 -7.84
CA ILE A 53 7.78 7.31 -7.08
C ILE A 53 7.21 6.00 -6.56
N ALA A 54 5.99 6.00 -6.04
CA ALA A 54 5.34 4.77 -5.56
C ALA A 54 5.13 3.76 -6.69
N ILE A 55 4.70 4.22 -7.88
CA ILE A 55 4.60 3.36 -9.07
C ILE A 55 5.98 2.80 -9.45
N ALA A 56 7.01 3.62 -9.51
CA ALA A 56 8.35 3.15 -9.83
C ALA A 56 8.89 2.13 -8.81
N LEU A 57 8.59 2.29 -7.51
CA LEU A 57 8.93 1.32 -6.47
C LEU A 57 8.17 0.00 -6.65
N SER A 58 6.89 0.06 -7.03
CA SER A 58 6.10 -1.12 -7.38
C SER A 58 6.65 -1.85 -8.60
N ASP A 59 7.04 -1.12 -9.65
CA ASP A 59 7.63 -1.68 -10.87
C ASP A 59 8.98 -2.37 -10.60
N ILE A 60 9.79 -1.79 -9.70
CA ILE A 60 11.05 -2.38 -9.23
C ILE A 60 10.75 -3.72 -8.52
N GLY A 61 9.67 -3.81 -7.75
CA GLY A 61 9.23 -5.07 -7.13
C GLY A 61 10.11 -5.55 -5.97
N ASP A 62 10.84 -4.63 -5.33
CA ASP A 62 11.69 -4.96 -4.19
C ASP A 62 10.95 -4.69 -2.88
N ASP A 63 10.70 -5.74 -2.09
CA ASP A 63 9.92 -5.68 -0.85
C ASP A 63 10.52 -4.74 0.21
N ARG A 64 11.79 -4.32 0.08
CA ARG A 64 12.35 -3.27 0.95
C ARG A 64 11.63 -1.92 0.80
N ALA A 65 10.83 -1.73 -0.25
CA ALA A 65 9.97 -0.57 -0.43
C ALA A 65 8.67 -0.60 0.40
N VAL A 66 8.27 -1.76 0.91
CA VAL A 66 6.96 -1.94 1.57
C VAL A 66 6.83 -1.08 2.84
N GLU A 67 7.76 -1.21 3.79
CA GLU A 67 7.71 -0.43 5.03
C GLU A 67 7.71 1.09 4.75
N PRO A 68 8.60 1.64 3.89
CA PRO A 68 8.51 3.03 3.47
C PRO A 68 7.17 3.46 2.85
N LEU A 69 6.55 2.61 2.03
CA LEU A 69 5.24 2.89 1.45
C LEU A 69 4.17 2.92 2.55
N ILE A 70 4.19 1.98 3.50
CA ILE A 70 3.26 1.93 4.64
C ILE A 70 3.42 3.17 5.54
N GLU A 71 4.65 3.59 5.84
CA GLU A 71 4.91 4.84 6.58
C GLU A 71 4.24 6.04 5.89
N VAL A 72 4.39 6.16 4.57
CA VAL A 72 3.86 7.31 3.80
C VAL A 72 2.35 7.20 3.62
N ILE A 73 1.78 6.00 3.49
CA ILE A 73 0.32 5.77 3.46
C ILE A 73 -0.30 6.19 4.78
N THR A 74 0.33 5.86 5.91
CA THR A 74 -0.18 6.14 7.26
C THR A 74 0.08 7.56 7.74
N ASP A 75 0.96 8.30 7.06
CA ASP A 75 1.20 9.72 7.34
C ASP A 75 -0.06 10.57 7.09
N PRO A 76 -0.47 11.44 8.05
CA PRO A 76 -1.56 12.39 7.85
C PRO A 76 -1.39 13.29 6.62
N LYS A 77 -0.15 13.60 6.20
CA LYS A 77 0.14 14.49 5.05
C LYS A 77 -0.36 13.94 3.72
N THR A 78 -0.55 12.62 3.63
CA THR A 78 -1.03 11.95 2.41
C THR A 78 -2.55 11.80 2.37
N SER A 79 -3.27 12.35 3.36
CA SER A 79 -4.73 12.34 3.37
C SER A 79 -5.33 12.92 2.09
N GLY A 80 -6.27 12.17 1.50
CA GLY A 80 -6.85 12.47 0.18
C GLY A 80 -5.96 12.13 -1.03
N SER A 81 -4.81 11.47 -0.83
CA SER A 81 -3.88 11.09 -1.90
C SER A 81 -3.21 9.72 -1.65
N ARG A 82 -3.95 8.77 -1.07
CA ARG A 82 -3.42 7.44 -0.71
C ARG A 82 -3.67 6.35 -1.76
N GLY A 83 -4.60 6.56 -2.69
CA GLY A 83 -5.03 5.54 -3.66
C GLY A 83 -3.86 4.91 -4.42
N THR A 84 -3.04 5.74 -5.08
CA THR A 84 -1.86 5.25 -5.81
C THR A 84 -0.80 4.61 -4.90
N LEU A 85 -0.65 5.09 -3.66
CA LEU A 85 0.30 4.50 -2.71
C LEU A 85 -0.13 3.08 -2.29
N LEU A 86 -1.43 2.88 -2.06
CA LEU A 86 -2.02 1.57 -1.78
C LEU A 86 -1.93 0.67 -3.02
N TYR A 87 -2.25 1.20 -4.20
CA TYR A 87 -2.11 0.47 -5.47
C TYR A 87 -0.68 -0.06 -5.68
N ALA A 88 0.33 0.76 -5.36
CA ALA A 88 1.74 0.36 -5.48
C ALA A 88 2.10 -0.89 -4.66
N LEU A 89 1.34 -1.20 -3.59
CA LEU A 89 1.55 -2.40 -2.78
C LEU A 89 1.11 -3.70 -3.50
N GLU A 90 0.25 -3.67 -4.52
CA GLU A 90 -0.30 -4.89 -5.15
C GLU A 90 0.78 -5.86 -5.65
N ASN A 91 1.93 -5.33 -6.10
CA ASN A 91 3.05 -6.12 -6.62
C ASN A 91 4.13 -6.42 -5.57
N LEU A 92 3.88 -6.12 -4.30
CA LEU A 92 4.85 -6.25 -3.21
C LEU A 92 4.33 -7.19 -2.11
N ASN A 93 5.21 -7.72 -1.28
CA ASN A 93 4.85 -8.56 -0.14
C ASN A 93 4.56 -7.72 1.12
N TYR A 94 3.34 -7.19 1.20
CA TYR A 94 2.89 -6.35 2.32
C TYR A 94 2.17 -7.12 3.44
N ILE A 95 2.18 -8.45 3.43
CA ILE A 95 1.36 -9.26 4.34
C ILE A 95 1.64 -8.97 5.82
N VAL A 96 2.88 -8.67 6.17
CA VAL A 96 3.27 -8.35 7.55
C VAL A 96 2.72 -7.00 8.03
N HIS A 97 2.29 -6.14 7.09
CA HIS A 97 1.69 -4.83 7.34
C HIS A 97 0.19 -4.78 7.09
N ILE A 98 -0.47 -5.93 6.90
CA ILE A 98 -1.90 -5.94 6.58
C ILE A 98 -2.75 -5.19 7.61
N GLU A 99 -2.38 -5.29 8.89
CA GLU A 99 -3.05 -4.60 10.01
C GLU A 99 -2.98 -3.06 9.87
N ASN A 100 -1.93 -2.52 9.22
CA ASN A 100 -1.80 -1.09 8.92
C ASN A 100 -2.68 -0.65 7.74
N ILE A 101 -3.08 -1.58 6.87
CA ILE A 101 -3.91 -1.31 5.68
C ILE A 101 -5.40 -1.37 6.02
N ILE A 102 -5.81 -2.27 6.92
CA ILE A 102 -7.20 -2.47 7.34
C ILE A 102 -7.97 -1.17 7.63
N PRO A 103 -7.43 -0.17 8.37
CA PRO A 103 -8.16 1.07 8.66
C PRO A 103 -8.65 1.81 7.41
N PHE A 104 -7.93 1.70 6.29
CA PHE A 104 -8.25 2.40 5.06
C PHE A 104 -9.42 1.81 4.29
N ILE A 105 -9.88 0.60 4.62
CA ILE A 105 -11.15 0.04 4.09
C ILE A 105 -12.33 0.93 4.52
N GLY A 106 -12.23 1.59 5.68
CA GLY A 106 -13.21 2.55 6.16
C GLY A 106 -13.02 3.99 5.66
N ASP A 107 -12.04 4.26 4.79
CA ASP A 107 -11.75 5.61 4.32
C ASP A 107 -12.94 6.20 3.52
N SER A 108 -13.13 7.52 3.59
CA SER A 108 -14.23 8.20 2.90
C SER A 108 -14.00 8.30 1.38
N SER A 109 -12.75 8.21 0.93
CA SER A 109 -12.43 8.06 -0.48
C SER A 109 -12.74 6.64 -0.95
N LEU A 110 -13.68 6.52 -1.90
CA LEU A 110 -14.05 5.24 -2.49
C LEU A 110 -12.86 4.50 -3.12
N GLU A 111 -11.93 5.25 -3.72
CA GLU A 111 -10.70 4.68 -4.29
C GLU A 111 -9.82 4.06 -3.20
N VAL A 112 -9.60 4.77 -2.09
CA VAL A 112 -8.77 4.30 -0.96
C VAL A 112 -9.43 3.09 -0.29
N SER A 113 -10.74 3.18 -0.06
CA SER A 113 -11.54 2.12 0.54
C SER A 113 -11.53 0.83 -0.30
N ALA A 114 -11.82 0.94 -1.60
CA ALA A 114 -11.82 -0.19 -2.51
C ALA A 114 -10.43 -0.81 -2.67
N GLN A 115 -9.39 0.01 -2.87
CA GLN A 115 -8.03 -0.49 -3.02
C GLN A 115 -7.54 -1.23 -1.77
N SER A 116 -7.83 -0.71 -0.59
CA SER A 116 -7.45 -1.35 0.68
C SER A 116 -8.16 -2.69 0.88
N PHE A 117 -9.42 -2.78 0.45
CA PHE A 117 -10.18 -4.03 0.48
C PHE A 117 -9.58 -5.07 -0.48
N MET A 118 -9.22 -4.66 -1.70
CA MET A 118 -8.58 -5.54 -2.68
C MET A 118 -7.25 -6.11 -2.16
N LEU A 119 -6.45 -5.28 -1.47
CA LEU A 119 -5.20 -5.75 -0.85
C LEU A 119 -5.45 -6.81 0.24
N LEU A 120 -6.52 -6.65 1.04
CA LEU A 120 -6.92 -7.67 2.00
C LEU A 120 -7.33 -8.97 1.31
N GLU A 121 -8.16 -8.88 0.26
CA GLU A 121 -8.61 -10.04 -0.51
C GLU A 121 -7.42 -10.82 -1.11
N GLN A 122 -6.42 -10.13 -1.67
CA GLN A 122 -5.22 -10.74 -2.27
C GLN A 122 -4.27 -11.44 -1.29
N THR A 123 -4.40 -11.15 0.01
CA THR A 123 -3.50 -11.71 1.05
C THR A 123 -4.21 -12.64 2.00
N MET A 124 -5.54 -12.75 1.91
CA MET A 124 -6.37 -13.47 2.89
C MET A 124 -5.96 -14.93 3.05
N ASP A 125 -5.56 -15.58 1.95
CA ASP A 125 -5.19 -16.99 1.89
C ASP A 125 -3.86 -17.31 2.59
N ARG A 126 -3.04 -16.27 2.82
CA ARG A 126 -1.71 -16.35 3.41
C ARG A 126 -1.66 -15.82 4.85
N LEU A 127 -2.76 -15.25 5.37
CA LEU A 127 -2.79 -14.71 6.73
C LEU A 127 -2.59 -15.81 7.76
N SER A 128 -1.73 -15.55 8.75
CA SER A 128 -1.69 -16.38 9.96
C SER A 128 -2.98 -16.24 10.77
N ASP A 129 -3.29 -17.24 11.60
CA ASP A 129 -4.45 -17.20 12.50
C ASP A 129 -4.44 -15.95 13.40
N SER A 130 -3.25 -15.54 13.86
CA SER A 130 -3.10 -14.33 14.68
C SER A 130 -3.39 -13.05 13.90
N GLN A 131 -2.92 -12.95 12.65
CA GLN A 131 -3.20 -11.78 11.80
C GLN A 131 -4.67 -11.73 11.42
N ASN A 132 -5.28 -12.85 11.04
CA ASN A 132 -6.70 -12.91 10.71
C ASN A 132 -7.55 -12.43 11.90
N LEU A 133 -7.29 -12.94 13.11
CA LEU A 133 -7.99 -12.51 14.33
C LEU A 133 -7.79 -11.01 14.61
N ARG A 134 -6.57 -10.49 14.47
CA ARG A 134 -6.29 -9.06 14.67
C ARG A 134 -7.00 -8.18 13.64
N CYS A 135 -7.00 -8.58 12.36
CA CYS A 135 -7.77 -7.89 11.33
C CYS A 135 -9.27 -7.87 11.65
N GLN A 136 -9.85 -8.98 12.10
CA GLN A 136 -11.25 -9.02 12.52
C GLN A 136 -11.54 -8.04 13.67
N GLN A 137 -10.72 -8.07 14.74
CA GLN A 137 -10.87 -7.17 15.89
C GLN A 137 -10.76 -5.69 15.50
N LEU A 138 -9.81 -5.36 14.61
CA LEU A 138 -9.66 -4.02 14.06
C LEU A 138 -10.92 -3.60 13.28
N ILE A 139 -11.42 -4.45 12.39
CA ILE A 139 -12.61 -4.16 11.59
C ILE A 139 -13.85 -3.98 12.49
N GLU A 140 -14.05 -4.83 13.51
CA GLU A 140 -15.16 -4.70 14.47
C GLU A 140 -15.11 -3.36 15.23
N THR A 141 -13.91 -2.91 15.60
CA THR A 141 -13.69 -1.60 16.22
C THR A 141 -14.02 -0.46 15.26
N LEU A 142 -13.66 -0.61 13.98
CA LEU A 142 -13.91 0.40 12.96
C LEU A 142 -15.41 0.52 12.64
N ILE A 143 -16.14 -0.59 12.50
CA ILE A 143 -17.60 -0.60 12.26
C ILE A 143 -18.35 0.16 13.36
N SER A 144 -17.92 0.04 14.61
CA SER A 144 -18.54 0.75 15.75
C SER A 144 -18.46 2.27 15.62
N ASN A 145 -17.50 2.79 14.84
CA ASN A 145 -17.21 4.20 14.68
C ASN A 145 -17.44 4.72 13.24
N ASN A 146 -17.80 3.84 12.30
CA ASN A 146 -17.83 4.13 10.87
C ASN A 146 -18.98 3.35 10.19
N GLN A 147 -19.74 4.01 9.30
CA GLN A 147 -20.86 3.41 8.59
C GLN A 147 -20.47 2.71 7.27
N SER A 148 -19.18 2.41 7.07
CA SER A 148 -18.69 1.76 5.85
C SER A 148 -19.19 0.31 5.78
N LYS A 149 -20.09 0.05 4.83
CA LYS A 149 -20.54 -1.30 4.49
C LYS A 149 -19.40 -2.20 4.04
N LEU A 150 -18.32 -1.64 3.47
CA LEU A 150 -17.19 -2.44 3.01
C LEU A 150 -16.42 -3.07 4.18
N LEU A 151 -16.43 -2.43 5.36
CA LEU A 151 -15.90 -3.04 6.58
C LEU A 151 -16.73 -4.25 7.00
N GLU A 152 -18.06 -4.19 6.93
CA GLU A 152 -18.94 -5.33 7.23
C GLU A 152 -18.67 -6.51 6.28
N VAL A 153 -18.50 -6.22 4.97
CA VAL A 153 -18.15 -7.22 3.96
C VAL A 153 -16.78 -7.84 4.24
N ALA A 154 -15.77 -7.02 4.57
CA ALA A 154 -14.43 -7.50 4.91
C ALA A 154 -14.44 -8.42 6.13
N LEU A 155 -15.23 -8.08 7.16
CA LEU A 155 -15.36 -8.89 8.37
C LEU A 155 -15.99 -10.26 8.08
N ASP A 156 -17.10 -10.26 7.34
CA ASP A 156 -17.80 -11.50 6.94
C ASP A 156 -16.88 -12.40 6.10
N MET A 157 -16.13 -11.81 5.18
CA MET A 157 -15.15 -12.52 4.34
C MET A 157 -14.06 -13.19 5.17
N LEU A 158 -13.46 -12.49 6.14
CA LEU A 158 -12.42 -13.05 7.01
C LEU A 158 -12.93 -14.19 7.90
N LYS A 159 -14.16 -14.08 8.42
CA LYS A 159 -14.81 -15.11 9.23
C LYS A 159 -15.06 -16.38 8.41
N LYS A 160 -15.70 -16.24 7.25
CA LYS A 160 -16.04 -17.38 6.37
C LYS A 160 -14.82 -18.12 5.83
N TRP A 161 -13.76 -17.39 5.47
CA TRP A 161 -12.54 -18.02 4.96
C TRP A 161 -11.90 -18.94 6.01
N ARG A 162 -11.95 -18.56 7.29
CA ARG A 162 -11.39 -19.40 8.34
C ARG A 162 -12.20 -20.68 8.55
N GLU A 163 -13.53 -20.58 8.50
CA GLU A 163 -14.41 -21.74 8.62
C GLU A 163 -14.16 -22.78 7.51
N SER A 164 -13.94 -22.33 6.27
CA SER A 164 -13.62 -23.23 5.15
C SER A 164 -12.20 -23.79 5.21
N ALA A 165 -11.22 -23.01 5.68
CA ALA A 165 -9.84 -23.48 5.87
C ALA A 165 -9.73 -24.56 6.96
N VAL A 166 -10.44 -24.42 8.08
CA VAL A 166 -10.44 -25.39 9.19
C VAL A 166 -11.17 -26.68 8.83
N GLY A 167 -12.29 -26.60 8.08
CA GLY A 167 -13.03 -27.78 7.63
C GLY A 167 -12.24 -28.71 6.70
N THR A 168 -11.22 -28.20 6.01
CA THR A 168 -10.38 -28.98 5.09
C THR A 168 -9.30 -29.79 5.80
N ILE A 169 -8.89 -29.38 7.01
CA ILE A 169 -7.83 -30.05 7.79
C ILE A 169 -8.38 -31.26 8.59
N GLY A 170 -9.71 -31.38 8.73
CA GLY A 170 -10.38 -32.45 9.48
C GLY A 170 -10.79 -33.70 8.69
N THR A 171 -10.36 -33.87 7.44
CA THR A 171 -10.80 -34.99 6.58
C THR A 171 -9.67 -35.75 5.85
N ARG A 172 -8.46 -35.79 6.43
CA ARG A 172 -7.40 -36.70 5.95
C ARG A 172 -6.74 -37.46 7.08
#